data_AF-A0A4R8RBF9-F1
#
_entry.id   AF-A0A4R8RBF9-F1
#
_cell.length_a   1.000
_cell.length_b   1.000
_cell.length_c   1.000
_cell.angle_alpha   90.00
_cell.angle_beta   90.00
_cell.angle_gamma   90.00
#
_symmetry.space_group_name_H-M   'P 1'
#
loop_
_entity.id
_entity.type
_entity.pdbx_description
1 polymer ?
#
loop_
_entity_poly.entity_id
_entity_poly.type
_entity_poly.pdbx_seq_one_letter_code
_entity_poly.pdbx_strand_id
1 'polypeptide(L)'
;MAKDTVLEGVFAINKPYGMSSAQVIRDVQSQFNPSDLFKPLIERDVAARAQEPKNEWKRRRAFKKDTRVKMGHGGTLDPLATGVLILGVGSGTKSLGSFLDCTKTYETVVLFGTSTDTYDRVGRVLSRRAYDHITKEQVEKAMDGFRGKFEQIPPLYSALKMEGKPLYEYAREGKPIPREIAGREVEVTELEMVEWYEPGTHNYRWPTEEAETAEKNLAEQVWRVEKQQDTARKLTPEQEKEEEKALSEHEEEKKKFEERQDGLIRDKPAKKQRPPKNSALMSGALGQLPAGKGSNLIPPPPSEDEPFPWKDKGPPAARIRMKVTSGFYVRSFCHDLGVKVDSAACMAELERSKQSDFEVRTETCLEYADLLQGQDVWGPKVSKMLADWTEKYPNGAPQQTQKRNNHEQQKNNGRNSQKKRKWEDRRQQDFNSSKKRRNSSSGDEEKTVKAAKTETKQSPGSPKQAEPKGSPVKEEPTASPKKQESKGSPKGSSKGSPKAKTATKTDDAEWEGIKD
;
A
#
# COMPACT_ATOMS: atom_id res chain seq x y z
N MET A 1 -24.34 5.58 34.59
CA MET A 1 -23.35 4.80 35.36
C MET A 1 -22.49 4.03 34.36
N ALA A 2 -21.33 4.58 33.95
CA ALA A 2 -20.60 4.03 32.78
C ALA A 2 -19.07 4.29 32.77
N LYS A 3 -18.47 4.80 33.86
CA LYS A 3 -17.05 5.23 33.85
C LYS A 3 -16.04 4.09 33.98
N ASP A 4 -16.46 2.92 34.47
CA ASP A 4 -15.56 1.81 34.83
C ASP A 4 -15.68 0.60 33.87
N THR A 5 -16.59 0.66 32.90
CA THR A 5 -16.83 -0.43 31.94
C THR A 5 -15.74 -0.43 30.86
N VAL A 6 -14.91 -1.47 30.83
CA VAL A 6 -13.84 -1.63 29.83
C VAL A 6 -14.43 -2.08 28.49
N LEU A 7 -14.56 -1.15 27.55
CA LEU A 7 -15.07 -1.43 26.20
C LEU A 7 -13.99 -2.06 25.30
N GLU A 8 -14.28 -3.27 24.81
CA GLU A 8 -13.49 -4.01 23.82
C GLU A 8 -14.45 -4.73 22.86
N GLY A 9 -14.01 -5.02 21.63
CA GLY A 9 -14.87 -5.69 20.66
C GLY A 9 -14.47 -5.43 19.22
N VAL A 10 -15.44 -5.54 18.31
CA VAL A 10 -15.28 -5.25 16.89
C VAL A 10 -16.37 -4.28 16.44
N PHE A 11 -15.99 -3.28 15.66
CA PHE A 11 -16.89 -2.33 15.01
C PHE A 11 -16.43 -2.10 13.57
N ALA A 12 -17.18 -1.33 12.77
CA ALA A 12 -16.75 -0.92 11.44
C ALA A 12 -16.61 0.60 11.33
N ILE A 13 -15.72 1.06 10.45
CA ILE A 13 -15.63 2.46 10.01
C ILE A 13 -15.67 2.51 8.47
N ASN A 14 -16.39 3.49 7.91
CA ASN A 14 -16.39 3.73 6.48
C ASN A 14 -15.06 4.38 6.12
N LYS A 15 -14.22 3.68 5.37
CA LYS A 15 -12.89 4.14 4.97
C LYS A 15 -13.03 5.25 3.91
N PRO A 16 -12.38 6.42 4.09
CA PRO A 16 -12.33 7.45 3.06
C PRO A 16 -11.41 7.07 1.89
N TYR A 17 -11.68 7.66 0.73
CA TYR A 17 -10.84 7.57 -0.47
C TYR A 17 -9.41 8.09 -0.19
N GLY A 18 -8.41 7.58 -0.93
CA GLY A 18 -7.02 8.05 -0.89
C GLY A 18 -6.23 7.68 0.37
N MET A 19 -6.86 7.13 1.41
CA MET A 19 -6.20 6.76 2.67
C MET A 19 -5.83 5.26 2.70
N SER A 20 -4.70 4.87 3.30
CA SER A 20 -4.44 3.44 3.57
C SER A 20 -5.25 2.90 4.76
N SER A 21 -5.64 1.63 4.74
CA SER A 21 -6.27 0.96 5.89
C SER A 21 -5.44 1.08 7.18
N ALA A 22 -4.10 1.10 7.06
CA ALA A 22 -3.18 1.28 8.18
C ALA A 22 -3.05 2.73 8.67
N GLN A 23 -3.52 3.72 7.91
CA GLN A 23 -3.65 5.12 8.32
C GLN A 23 -4.94 5.35 9.11
N VAL A 24 -6.08 4.81 8.65
CA VAL A 24 -7.37 4.86 9.38
C VAL A 24 -7.20 4.39 10.84
N ILE A 25 -6.51 3.26 11.07
CA ILE A 25 -6.23 2.75 12.42
C ILE A 25 -5.47 3.76 13.29
N ARG A 26 -4.56 4.54 12.71
CA ARG A 26 -3.74 5.52 13.43
C ARG A 26 -4.48 6.81 13.74
N ASP A 27 -5.44 7.19 12.90
CA ASP A 27 -6.31 8.34 13.13
C ASP A 27 -7.44 7.99 14.11
N VAL A 28 -7.96 6.75 14.07
CA VAL A 28 -8.80 6.23 15.14
C VAL A 28 -8.03 6.16 16.46
N GLN A 29 -6.77 5.69 16.45
CA GLN A 29 -5.92 5.71 17.65
C GLN A 29 -5.61 7.13 18.15
N SER A 30 -5.50 8.15 17.31
CA SER A 30 -5.23 9.52 17.78
C SER A 30 -6.42 10.11 18.53
N GLN A 31 -7.65 9.73 18.17
CA GLN A 31 -8.88 10.08 18.89
C GLN A 31 -9.12 9.19 20.13
N PHE A 32 -8.90 7.88 20.02
CA PHE A 32 -9.21 6.93 21.09
C PHE A 32 -8.20 6.97 22.25
N ASN A 33 -6.91 7.24 22.00
CA ASN A 33 -5.89 7.29 23.06
C ASN A 33 -6.10 8.37 24.14
N PRO A 34 -6.51 9.62 23.81
CA PRO A 34 -6.83 10.64 24.81
C PRO A 34 -8.27 10.54 25.35
N SER A 35 -9.13 9.68 24.77
CA SER A 35 -10.55 9.65 25.12
C SER A 35 -10.81 9.07 26.52
N ASP A 36 -11.77 9.66 27.24
CA ASP A 36 -12.26 9.08 28.50
C ASP A 36 -12.93 7.71 28.27
N LEU A 37 -13.50 7.47 27.08
CA LEU A 37 -14.20 6.22 26.74
C LEU A 37 -13.29 4.98 26.77
N PHE A 38 -12.04 5.11 26.32
CA PHE A 38 -11.06 4.00 26.31
C PHE A 38 -9.99 4.11 27.39
N LYS A 39 -10.06 5.12 28.26
CA LYS A 39 -9.16 5.25 29.41
C LYS A 39 -9.18 4.03 30.35
N PRO A 40 -10.33 3.43 30.74
CA PRO A 40 -10.33 2.21 31.56
C PRO A 40 -9.62 1.02 30.90
N LEU A 41 -9.68 0.91 29.57
CA LEU A 41 -8.97 -0.13 28.81
C LEU A 41 -7.44 0.06 28.88
N ILE A 42 -6.97 1.30 28.72
CA ILE A 42 -5.54 1.62 28.82
C ILE A 42 -5.03 1.40 30.25
N GLU A 43 -5.78 1.84 31.26
CA GLU A 43 -5.41 1.69 32.67
C GLU A 43 -5.35 0.20 33.08
N ARG A 44 -6.31 -0.62 32.63
CA ARG A 44 -6.29 -2.08 32.81
C ARG A 44 -5.04 -2.73 32.19
N ASP A 45 -4.74 -2.43 30.92
CA ASP A 45 -3.62 -3.05 30.21
C ASP A 45 -2.27 -2.63 30.82
N VAL A 46 -2.13 -1.37 31.24
CA VAL A 46 -0.96 -0.86 31.97
C VAL A 46 -0.81 -1.51 33.35
N ALA A 47 -1.90 -1.67 34.10
CA ALA A 47 -1.88 -2.33 35.42
C ALA A 47 -1.49 -3.82 35.32
N ALA A 48 -2.04 -4.55 34.35
CA ALA A 48 -1.66 -5.93 34.09
C ALA A 48 -0.16 -6.05 33.71
N ARG A 49 0.33 -5.15 32.85
CA ARG A 49 1.74 -5.08 32.42
C ARG A 49 2.71 -4.76 33.57
N ALA A 50 2.25 -4.04 34.60
CA ALA A 50 3.04 -3.70 35.77
C ALA A 50 3.41 -4.94 36.60
N GLN A 51 2.52 -5.91 36.73
CA GLN A 51 2.71 -7.12 37.54
C GLN A 51 3.68 -8.16 36.92
N GLU A 52 4.01 -8.05 35.63
CA GLU A 52 4.84 -9.06 34.96
C GLU A 52 6.34 -9.03 35.36
N PRO A 53 6.97 -10.21 35.60
CA PRO A 53 8.38 -10.32 36.01
C PRO A 53 9.41 -9.88 34.96
N LYS A 54 10.65 -9.65 35.43
CA LYS A 54 11.62 -8.76 34.75
C LYS A 54 12.20 -9.30 33.43
N ASN A 55 12.09 -8.45 32.39
CA ASN A 55 13.20 -8.19 31.47
C ASN A 55 13.07 -6.73 30.98
N GLU A 56 13.98 -5.84 31.40
CA GLU A 56 13.70 -4.40 31.39
C GLU A 56 13.50 -3.78 30.00
N TRP A 57 14.28 -4.22 29.01
CA TRP A 57 14.11 -3.75 27.63
C TRP A 57 12.75 -4.16 27.06
N LYS A 58 12.28 -5.39 27.38
CA LYS A 58 10.94 -5.85 27.02
C LYS A 58 9.89 -5.00 27.74
N ARG A 59 10.05 -4.73 29.04
CA ARG A 59 9.13 -3.90 29.85
C ARG A 59 8.98 -2.49 29.25
N ARG A 60 10.07 -1.79 28.93
CA ARG A 60 10.02 -0.45 28.30
C ARG A 60 9.31 -0.45 26.94
N ARG A 61 9.55 -1.47 26.11
CA ARG A 61 8.94 -1.58 24.76
C ARG A 61 7.47 -2.04 24.81
N ALA A 62 7.09 -2.85 25.80
CA ALA A 62 5.71 -3.25 26.04
C ALA A 62 4.89 -2.10 26.63
N PHE A 63 5.38 -1.43 27.69
CA PHE A 63 4.70 -0.29 28.31
C PHE A 63 4.27 0.78 27.28
N LYS A 64 5.17 1.22 26.38
CA LYS A 64 4.84 2.17 25.30
C LYS A 64 3.85 1.65 24.23
N LYS A 65 3.61 0.33 24.19
CA LYS A 65 2.63 -0.33 23.32
C LYS A 65 1.26 -0.47 24.01
N ASP A 66 1.26 -0.49 25.34
CA ASP A 66 0.10 -0.73 26.21
C ASP A 66 -0.50 0.60 26.73
N THR A 67 0.27 1.69 26.79
CA THR A 67 -0.20 3.09 26.97
C THR A 67 -0.92 3.66 25.73
N ARG A 68 -1.70 2.83 25.02
CA ARG A 68 -2.48 3.19 23.83
C ARG A 68 -3.50 2.10 23.54
N VAL A 69 -4.62 2.47 22.92
CA VAL A 69 -5.68 1.52 22.55
C VAL A 69 -5.14 0.52 21.53
N LYS A 70 -5.11 -0.76 21.91
CA LYS A 70 -4.68 -1.86 21.05
C LYS A 70 -5.69 -2.07 19.93
N MET A 71 -5.27 -1.93 18.67
CA MET A 71 -6.14 -2.05 17.49
C MET A 71 -5.57 -2.90 16.35
N GLY A 72 -6.45 -3.36 15.48
CA GLY A 72 -6.17 -4.03 14.19
C GLY A 72 -7.40 -3.96 13.27
N HIS A 73 -7.30 -4.53 12.06
CA HIS A 73 -8.40 -4.55 11.07
C HIS A 73 -8.72 -5.95 10.53
N GLY A 74 -9.97 -6.19 10.13
CA GLY A 74 -10.53 -7.47 9.67
C GLY A 74 -10.44 -7.69 8.16
N GLY A 75 -9.37 -7.21 7.54
CA GLY A 75 -9.16 -7.25 6.08
C GLY A 75 -8.77 -5.89 5.52
N THR A 76 -7.89 -5.89 4.52
CA THR A 76 -7.40 -4.66 3.87
C THR A 76 -8.46 -4.10 2.91
N LEU A 77 -8.48 -2.78 2.79
CA LEU A 77 -8.93 -2.05 1.60
C LEU A 77 -7.74 -1.31 0.99
N ASP A 78 -7.63 -1.36 -0.34
CA ASP A 78 -6.67 -0.57 -1.12
C ASP A 78 -6.92 0.93 -0.93
N PRO A 79 -5.94 1.82 -1.18
CA PRO A 79 -6.13 3.24 -0.93
C PRO A 79 -7.30 3.87 -1.70
N LEU A 80 -7.54 3.40 -2.93
CA LEU A 80 -8.61 3.85 -3.82
C LEU A 80 -10.00 3.42 -3.33
N ALA A 81 -10.08 2.31 -2.59
CA ALA A 81 -11.34 1.71 -2.21
C ALA A 81 -11.97 2.40 -0.99
N THR A 82 -13.25 2.80 -1.08
CA THR A 82 -14.04 3.29 0.07
C THR A 82 -14.73 2.13 0.79
N GLY A 83 -15.47 2.43 1.87
CA GLY A 83 -16.42 1.50 2.48
C GLY A 83 -15.91 0.75 3.71
N VAL A 84 -16.63 -0.31 4.08
CA VAL A 84 -16.54 -1.01 5.38
C VAL A 84 -15.12 -1.49 5.67
N LEU A 85 -14.44 -0.84 6.62
CA LEU A 85 -13.22 -1.32 7.25
C LEU A 85 -13.53 -1.80 8.68
N ILE A 86 -13.61 -3.11 8.86
CA ILE A 86 -13.81 -3.72 10.18
C ILE A 86 -12.58 -3.49 11.06
N LEU A 87 -12.77 -2.95 12.26
CA LEU A 87 -11.74 -2.63 13.24
C LEU A 87 -11.99 -3.37 14.56
N GLY A 88 -10.93 -3.95 15.12
CA GLY A 88 -10.96 -4.65 16.41
C GLY A 88 -10.25 -3.83 17.47
N VAL A 89 -10.88 -3.70 18.64
CA VAL A 89 -10.37 -2.98 19.81
C VAL A 89 -10.04 -3.99 20.92
N GLY A 90 -8.88 -3.83 21.55
CA GLY A 90 -8.52 -4.59 22.75
C GLY A 90 -8.47 -6.10 22.51
N SER A 91 -9.25 -6.87 23.27
CA SER A 91 -9.46 -8.31 23.12
C SER A 91 -10.12 -8.68 21.79
N GLY A 92 -11.02 -7.84 21.25
CA GLY A 92 -11.68 -8.03 19.96
C GLY A 92 -10.75 -8.11 18.76
N THR A 93 -9.49 -7.67 18.88
CA THR A 93 -8.46 -7.95 17.85
C THR A 93 -8.22 -9.45 17.61
N LYS A 94 -8.63 -10.34 18.55
CA LYS A 94 -8.58 -11.80 18.40
C LYS A 94 -9.64 -12.34 17.42
N SER A 95 -10.75 -11.61 17.26
CA SER A 95 -11.89 -11.98 16.40
C SER A 95 -11.62 -11.67 14.93
N LEU A 96 -10.72 -10.73 14.63
CA LEU A 96 -10.47 -10.20 13.28
C LEU A 96 -10.16 -11.22 12.19
N GLY A 97 -9.73 -12.44 12.56
CA GLY A 97 -9.51 -13.53 11.62
C GLY A 97 -10.78 -14.03 10.92
N SER A 98 -11.92 -14.13 11.62
CA SER A 98 -13.17 -14.64 11.03
C SER A 98 -13.72 -13.73 9.93
N PHE A 99 -13.42 -12.43 9.99
CA PHE A 99 -13.83 -11.44 9.00
C PHE A 99 -13.03 -11.49 7.69
N LEU A 100 -11.87 -12.15 7.67
CA LEU A 100 -11.16 -12.40 6.42
C LEU A 100 -11.98 -13.37 5.55
N ASP A 101 -12.52 -14.41 6.19
CA ASP A 101 -13.16 -15.57 5.56
C ASP A 101 -14.66 -15.34 5.24
N CYS A 102 -15.27 -14.23 5.69
CA CYS A 102 -16.67 -13.88 5.43
C CYS A 102 -16.95 -13.34 4.01
N THR A 103 -18.22 -13.33 3.59
CA THR A 103 -18.68 -12.69 2.34
C THR A 103 -18.60 -11.16 2.39
N LYS A 104 -18.41 -10.55 1.22
CA LYS A 104 -18.23 -9.10 1.03
C LYS A 104 -19.06 -8.64 -0.16
N THR A 105 -19.76 -7.52 -0.02
CA THR A 105 -20.42 -6.85 -1.15
C THR A 105 -19.57 -5.67 -1.56
N TYR A 106 -19.34 -5.56 -2.87
CA TYR A 106 -18.60 -4.49 -3.51
C TYR A 106 -19.45 -3.86 -4.60
N GLU A 107 -19.23 -2.57 -4.82
CA GLU A 107 -19.65 -1.85 -6.01
C GLU A 107 -18.42 -1.19 -6.63
N THR A 108 -18.25 -1.32 -7.95
CA THR A 108 -17.03 -0.91 -8.65
C THR A 108 -17.37 -0.28 -9.98
N VAL A 109 -16.51 0.62 -10.46
CA VAL A 109 -16.60 1.12 -11.85
C VAL A 109 -15.44 0.55 -12.65
N VAL A 110 -15.79 -0.16 -13.73
CA VAL A 110 -14.86 -0.68 -14.74
C VAL A 110 -14.79 0.34 -15.87
N LEU A 111 -13.57 0.78 -16.21
CA LEU A 111 -13.30 1.71 -17.32
C LEU A 111 -12.54 0.96 -18.42
N PHE A 112 -13.12 0.91 -19.62
CA PHE A 112 -12.59 0.10 -20.73
C PHE A 112 -11.49 0.84 -21.53
N GLY A 113 -10.85 0.14 -22.47
CA GLY A 113 -9.84 0.66 -23.40
C GLY A 113 -8.38 0.70 -22.89
N THR A 114 -8.10 0.54 -21.59
CA THR A 114 -6.74 0.62 -21.02
C THR A 114 -6.49 -0.40 -19.92
N SER A 115 -5.31 -1.04 -19.93
CA SER A 115 -4.80 -1.87 -18.83
C SER A 115 -3.66 -1.17 -18.10
N THR A 116 -3.59 -1.35 -16.79
CA THR A 116 -2.57 -0.74 -15.92
C THR A 116 -1.82 -1.79 -15.10
N ASP A 117 -0.65 -1.46 -14.56
CA ASP A 117 0.18 -2.42 -13.78
C ASP A 117 -0.45 -2.84 -12.44
N THR A 118 -1.35 -2.02 -11.88
CA THR A 118 -2.11 -2.28 -10.66
C THR A 118 -3.48 -2.92 -10.88
N TYR A 119 -3.95 -2.92 -12.13
CA TYR A 119 -5.35 -3.09 -12.56
C TYR A 119 -6.33 -2.05 -11.98
N ASP A 120 -5.85 -0.90 -11.49
CA ASP A 120 -6.67 0.27 -11.13
C ASP A 120 -6.16 1.57 -11.79
N ARG A 121 -6.95 2.64 -11.73
CA ARG A 121 -6.60 3.95 -12.31
C ARG A 121 -5.50 4.73 -11.58
N VAL A 122 -4.89 4.16 -10.54
CA VAL A 122 -3.65 4.67 -9.91
C VAL A 122 -2.43 4.04 -10.58
N GLY A 123 -2.62 2.95 -11.31
CA GLY A 123 -1.58 2.26 -12.07
C GLY A 123 -0.94 3.09 -13.18
N ARG A 124 0.18 2.61 -13.69
CA ARG A 124 0.81 3.06 -14.94
C ARG A 124 0.25 2.29 -16.12
N VAL A 125 0.09 2.93 -17.27
CA VAL A 125 -0.47 2.31 -18.49
C VAL A 125 0.50 1.26 -19.05
N LEU A 126 0.04 0.01 -19.09
CA LEU A 126 0.73 -1.08 -19.76
C LEU A 126 0.37 -1.14 -21.25
N SER A 127 -0.92 -1.04 -21.56
CA SER A 127 -1.44 -1.16 -22.92
C SER A 127 -2.79 -0.44 -23.07
N ARG A 128 -3.07 0.03 -24.29
CA ARG A 128 -4.40 0.49 -24.71
C ARG A 128 -4.93 -0.43 -25.81
N ARG A 129 -6.24 -0.58 -25.89
CA ARG A 129 -6.96 -1.40 -26.88
C ARG A 129 -8.20 -0.64 -27.36
N ALA A 130 -8.75 -1.04 -28.52
CA ALA A 130 -10.00 -0.49 -29.03
C ALA A 130 -11.16 -0.72 -28.05
N TYR A 131 -12.14 0.18 -28.07
CA TYR A 131 -13.30 0.17 -27.19
C TYR A 131 -14.61 0.54 -27.91
N ASP A 132 -14.54 1.05 -29.14
CA ASP A 132 -15.69 1.46 -29.95
C ASP A 132 -16.69 0.33 -30.25
N HIS A 133 -16.22 -0.93 -30.15
CA HIS A 133 -17.04 -2.12 -30.37
C HIS A 133 -17.79 -2.58 -29.11
N ILE A 134 -17.45 -2.08 -27.92
CA ILE A 134 -17.97 -2.59 -26.64
C ILE A 134 -19.37 -2.02 -26.40
N THR A 135 -20.38 -2.90 -26.38
CA THR A 135 -21.76 -2.53 -26.01
C THR A 135 -22.12 -3.08 -24.63
N LYS A 136 -23.18 -2.51 -24.04
CA LYS A 136 -23.72 -2.95 -22.75
C LYS A 136 -23.99 -4.47 -22.73
N GLU A 137 -24.61 -5.00 -23.77
CA GLU A 137 -25.04 -6.40 -23.88
C GLU A 137 -23.83 -7.35 -23.97
N GLN A 138 -22.73 -6.92 -24.58
CA GLN A 138 -21.48 -7.68 -24.61
C GLN A 138 -20.88 -7.80 -23.20
N VAL A 139 -20.91 -6.70 -22.44
CA VAL A 139 -20.40 -6.67 -21.06
C VAL A 139 -21.29 -7.48 -20.12
N GLU A 140 -22.62 -7.34 -20.21
CA GLU A 140 -23.57 -8.18 -19.45
C GLU A 140 -23.38 -9.68 -19.74
N LYS A 141 -23.20 -10.06 -21.01
CA LYS A 141 -22.91 -11.44 -21.41
C LYS A 141 -21.52 -11.92 -20.96
N ALA A 142 -20.51 -11.05 -20.95
CA ALA A 142 -19.18 -11.38 -20.44
C ALA A 142 -19.19 -11.58 -18.91
N MET A 143 -20.08 -10.87 -18.18
CA MET A 143 -20.31 -11.04 -16.74
C MET A 143 -20.89 -12.42 -16.38
N ASP A 144 -21.64 -13.08 -17.27
CA ASP A 144 -22.15 -14.45 -17.05
C ASP A 144 -21.02 -15.42 -16.66
N GLY A 145 -19.89 -15.33 -17.38
CA GLY A 145 -18.70 -16.16 -17.16
C GLY A 145 -17.89 -15.81 -15.91
N PHE A 146 -18.43 -15.00 -14.98
CA PHE A 146 -17.86 -14.73 -13.66
C PHE A 146 -18.84 -15.03 -12.51
N ARG A 147 -20.02 -15.61 -12.77
CA ARG A 147 -20.95 -16.04 -11.70
C ARG A 147 -20.62 -17.45 -11.21
N GLY A 148 -20.90 -17.72 -9.93
CA GLY A 148 -20.58 -19.00 -9.31
C GLY A 148 -19.09 -19.13 -8.98
N LYS A 149 -18.55 -20.35 -9.08
CA LYS A 149 -17.17 -20.69 -8.70
C LYS A 149 -16.22 -20.75 -9.88
N PHE A 150 -15.05 -20.11 -9.75
CA PHE A 150 -13.96 -20.17 -10.72
C PHE A 150 -12.61 -19.93 -10.04
N GLU A 151 -11.51 -20.17 -10.75
CA GLU A 151 -10.17 -19.80 -10.29
C GLU A 151 -9.80 -18.40 -10.78
N GLN A 152 -9.35 -17.53 -9.87
CA GLN A 152 -8.89 -16.17 -10.18
C GLN A 152 -7.42 -16.00 -9.79
N ILE A 153 -6.61 -15.36 -10.63
CA ILE A 153 -5.22 -15.01 -10.31
C ILE A 153 -5.18 -13.66 -9.55
N PRO A 154 -4.59 -13.63 -8.34
CA PRO A 154 -4.37 -12.38 -7.60
C PRO A 154 -3.46 -11.40 -8.34
N PRO A 155 -3.74 -10.08 -8.31
CA PRO A 155 -2.90 -9.10 -8.99
C PRO A 155 -1.53 -9.00 -8.33
N LEU A 156 -0.51 -8.67 -9.13
CA LEU A 156 0.88 -8.51 -8.66
C LEU A 156 0.99 -7.49 -7.51
N TYR A 157 0.24 -6.40 -7.57
CA TYR A 157 0.08 -5.44 -6.47
C TYR A 157 -0.92 -5.93 -5.40
N SER A 158 -0.58 -7.03 -4.73
CA SER A 158 -1.37 -7.59 -3.63
C SER A 158 -0.54 -7.88 -2.37
N ALA A 159 -1.23 -7.98 -1.24
CA ALA A 159 -0.64 -8.30 0.08
C ALA A 159 -0.24 -9.80 0.23
N LEU A 160 -0.44 -10.61 -0.82
CA LEU A 160 -0.08 -12.02 -0.84
C LEU A 160 1.43 -12.17 -0.65
N LYS A 161 1.86 -13.18 0.13
CA LYS A 161 3.27 -13.39 0.46
C LYS A 161 3.88 -14.54 -0.33
N MET A 162 4.99 -14.25 -0.99
CA MET A 162 5.87 -15.21 -1.64
C MET A 162 7.20 -15.22 -0.87
N GLU A 163 7.68 -16.41 -0.48
CA GLU A 163 8.86 -16.60 0.39
C GLU A 163 8.89 -15.76 1.70
N GLY A 164 7.73 -15.28 2.15
CA GLY A 164 7.56 -14.44 3.35
C GLY A 164 7.49 -12.93 3.08
N LYS A 165 7.85 -12.48 1.87
CA LYS A 165 7.78 -11.10 1.40
C LYS A 165 6.48 -10.86 0.58
N PRO A 166 5.76 -9.73 0.74
CA PRO A 166 4.57 -9.42 -0.07
C PRO A 166 4.86 -9.18 -1.56
N LEU A 167 3.94 -9.54 -2.46
CA LEU A 167 4.08 -9.37 -3.91
C LEU A 167 4.24 -7.91 -4.35
N TYR A 168 3.49 -6.97 -3.76
CA TYR A 168 3.65 -5.54 -4.06
C TYR A 168 5.05 -4.99 -3.73
N GLU A 169 5.83 -5.65 -2.86
CA GLU A 169 7.22 -5.29 -2.57
C GLU A 169 8.21 -5.90 -3.58
N TYR A 170 7.82 -6.91 -4.38
CA TYR A 170 8.61 -7.36 -5.54
C TYR A 170 8.41 -6.41 -6.73
N ALA A 171 7.15 -6.07 -7.03
CA ALA A 171 6.78 -5.11 -8.08
C ALA A 171 7.54 -3.78 -7.95
N ARG A 172 7.41 -3.11 -6.79
CA ARG A 172 8.10 -1.84 -6.49
C ARG A 172 9.63 -1.91 -6.41
N GLU A 173 10.21 -3.11 -6.34
CA GLU A 173 11.67 -3.28 -6.40
C GLU A 173 12.15 -3.63 -7.83
N GLY A 174 11.24 -3.68 -8.82
CA GLY A 174 11.54 -4.09 -10.20
C GLY A 174 12.04 -5.53 -10.31
N LYS A 175 11.69 -6.41 -9.35
CA LYS A 175 12.28 -7.74 -9.23
C LYS A 175 11.35 -8.83 -9.73
N PRO A 176 11.87 -9.83 -10.48
CA PRO A 176 11.10 -11.01 -10.83
C PRO A 176 10.62 -11.72 -9.55
N ILE A 177 9.40 -12.22 -9.61
CA ILE A 177 8.81 -13.03 -8.53
C ILE A 177 9.50 -14.40 -8.48
N PRO A 178 9.83 -14.96 -7.29
CA PRO A 178 10.56 -16.23 -7.18
C PRO A 178 9.89 -17.46 -7.80
N ARG A 179 8.60 -17.36 -8.10
CA ARG A 179 7.76 -18.34 -8.79
C ARG A 179 6.48 -17.65 -9.25
N GLU A 180 5.66 -18.37 -10.00
CA GLU A 180 4.35 -17.93 -10.47
C GLU A 180 3.37 -17.57 -9.35
N ILE A 181 2.41 -16.70 -9.67
CA ILE A 181 1.23 -16.47 -8.84
C ILE A 181 0.25 -17.61 -9.16
N ALA A 182 -0.10 -18.41 -8.16
CA ALA A 182 -1.11 -19.45 -8.32
C ALA A 182 -2.53 -18.85 -8.23
N GLY A 183 -3.40 -19.29 -9.14
CA GLY A 183 -4.83 -19.06 -9.07
C GLY A 183 -5.47 -19.55 -7.77
N ARG A 184 -6.71 -19.10 -7.53
CA ARG A 184 -7.47 -19.39 -6.30
C ARG A 184 -8.94 -19.60 -6.61
N GLU A 185 -9.54 -20.68 -6.09
CA GLU A 185 -11.00 -20.79 -6.07
C GLU A 185 -11.60 -19.58 -5.34
N VAL A 186 -12.45 -18.86 -6.06
CA VAL A 186 -13.27 -17.75 -5.57
C VAL A 186 -14.72 -17.99 -6.01
N GLU A 187 -15.66 -17.33 -5.36
CA GLU A 187 -17.09 -17.50 -5.63
C GLU A 187 -17.82 -16.16 -5.64
N VAL A 188 -18.59 -15.93 -6.69
CA VAL A 188 -19.43 -14.75 -6.90
C VAL A 188 -20.89 -15.18 -6.87
N THR A 189 -21.57 -14.83 -5.78
CA THR A 189 -22.94 -15.28 -5.49
C THR A 189 -24.01 -14.38 -6.11
N GLU A 190 -23.73 -13.08 -6.24
CA GLU A 190 -24.56 -12.08 -6.90
C GLU A 190 -23.64 -11.21 -7.78
N LEU A 191 -24.06 -10.89 -9.01
CA LEU A 191 -23.31 -10.07 -9.97
C LEU A 191 -24.26 -9.36 -10.93
N GLU A 192 -24.34 -8.03 -10.78
CA GLU A 192 -25.33 -7.12 -11.35
C GLU A 192 -24.63 -5.92 -11.99
N MET A 193 -25.06 -5.50 -13.19
CA MET A 193 -24.69 -4.18 -13.72
C MET A 193 -25.71 -3.17 -13.20
N VAL A 194 -25.26 -2.25 -12.36
CA VAL A 194 -26.10 -1.21 -11.73
C VAL A 194 -26.30 -0.03 -12.68
N GLU A 195 -25.26 0.32 -13.44
CA GLU A 195 -25.28 1.46 -14.36
C GLU A 195 -24.35 1.20 -15.56
N TRP A 196 -24.80 1.61 -16.74
CA TRP A 196 -23.98 1.65 -17.96
C TRP A 196 -23.73 3.12 -18.31
N TYR A 197 -22.47 3.47 -18.57
CA TYR A 197 -22.07 4.80 -18.97
C TYR A 197 -21.60 4.75 -20.43
N GLU A 198 -22.35 5.44 -21.30
CA GLU A 198 -22.02 5.53 -22.73
C GLU A 198 -20.76 6.38 -22.96
N PRO A 199 -20.05 6.18 -24.10
CA PRO A 199 -18.96 7.06 -24.53
C PRO A 199 -19.32 8.55 -24.43
N GLY A 200 -18.66 9.24 -23.50
CA GLY A 200 -18.80 10.67 -23.26
C GLY A 200 -19.81 11.09 -22.17
N THR A 201 -20.45 10.14 -21.46
CA THR A 201 -21.41 10.47 -20.37
C THR A 201 -20.80 10.39 -18.96
N HIS A 202 -19.47 10.29 -18.83
CA HIS A 202 -18.80 10.11 -17.54
C HIS A 202 -17.49 10.89 -17.40
N ASN A 203 -17.13 11.25 -16.17
CA ASN A 203 -15.87 11.95 -15.87
C ASN A 203 -14.71 11.02 -15.43
N TYR A 204 -14.91 9.69 -15.48
CA TYR A 204 -13.83 8.71 -15.25
C TYR A 204 -12.74 8.82 -16.30
N ARG A 205 -11.46 8.65 -15.91
CA ARG A 205 -10.29 8.80 -16.79
C ARG A 205 -9.26 7.71 -16.55
N TRP A 206 -8.54 7.34 -17.61
CA TRP A 206 -7.33 6.54 -17.51
C TRP A 206 -6.18 7.34 -16.84
N PRO A 207 -5.20 6.67 -16.22
CA PRO A 207 -3.95 7.31 -15.84
C PRO A 207 -3.14 7.77 -17.06
N THR A 208 -2.32 8.79 -16.85
CA THR A 208 -1.48 9.43 -17.88
C THR A 208 -0.01 8.99 -17.85
N GLU A 209 0.47 8.40 -16.75
CA GLU A 209 1.81 7.79 -16.71
C GLU A 209 1.85 6.49 -17.54
N GLU A 210 2.78 6.41 -18.49
CA GLU A 210 3.16 5.17 -19.16
C GLU A 210 4.05 4.31 -18.25
N ALA A 211 3.84 2.99 -18.26
CA ALA A 211 4.75 2.07 -17.60
C ALA A 211 6.07 1.94 -18.36
N GLU A 212 7.18 1.84 -17.63
CA GLU A 212 8.52 1.67 -18.17
C GLU A 212 8.70 0.27 -18.78
N THR A 213 9.69 0.07 -19.65
CA THR A 213 9.92 -1.23 -20.32
C THR A 213 10.14 -2.37 -19.33
N ALA A 214 10.77 -2.11 -18.18
CA ALA A 214 10.94 -3.11 -17.12
C ALA A 214 9.62 -3.49 -16.44
N GLU A 215 8.70 -2.54 -16.27
CA GLU A 215 7.36 -2.77 -15.70
C GLU A 215 6.47 -3.52 -16.71
N LYS A 216 6.53 -3.14 -17.99
CA LYS A 216 5.85 -3.84 -19.10
C LYS A 216 6.35 -5.28 -19.26
N ASN A 217 7.66 -5.52 -19.21
CA ASN A 217 8.24 -6.87 -19.25
C ASN A 217 7.83 -7.72 -18.02
N LEU A 218 7.75 -7.12 -16.83
CA LEU A 218 7.31 -7.82 -15.61
C LEU A 218 5.82 -8.18 -15.67
N ALA A 219 4.97 -7.30 -16.22
CA ALA A 219 3.56 -7.59 -16.48
C ALA A 219 3.39 -8.68 -17.54
N GLU A 220 4.14 -8.62 -18.65
CA GLU A 220 4.16 -9.69 -19.65
C GLU A 220 4.57 -11.04 -19.06
N GLN A 221 5.55 -11.08 -18.14
CA GLN A 221 5.93 -12.32 -17.49
C GLN A 221 4.77 -12.93 -16.68
N VAL A 222 3.94 -12.09 -16.04
CA VAL A 222 2.73 -12.56 -15.33
C VAL A 222 1.63 -12.97 -16.32
N TRP A 223 1.39 -12.21 -17.39
CA TRP A 223 0.38 -12.54 -18.41
C TRP A 223 0.70 -13.79 -19.24
N ARG A 224 1.98 -14.07 -19.52
CA ARG A 224 2.39 -15.31 -20.20
C ARG A 224 2.09 -16.54 -19.32
N VAL A 225 2.32 -16.42 -18.02
CA VAL A 225 2.00 -17.44 -17.01
C VAL A 225 0.48 -17.63 -16.86
N GLU A 226 -0.28 -16.55 -16.80
CA GLU A 226 -1.76 -16.58 -16.75
C GLU A 226 -2.33 -17.31 -17.97
N LYS A 227 -1.89 -16.94 -19.18
CA LYS A 227 -2.24 -17.67 -20.41
C LYS A 227 -1.85 -19.14 -20.37
N GLN A 228 -0.66 -19.49 -19.87
CA GLN A 228 -0.22 -20.89 -19.77
C GLN A 228 -1.05 -21.71 -18.76
N GLN A 229 -1.58 -21.09 -17.71
CA GLN A 229 -2.48 -21.75 -16.77
C GLN A 229 -3.88 -21.97 -17.39
N ASP A 230 -4.38 -21.05 -18.22
CA ASP A 230 -5.60 -21.25 -19.01
C ASP A 230 -5.44 -22.27 -20.15
N THR A 231 -4.37 -22.16 -20.95
CA THR A 231 -4.11 -23.02 -22.12
C THR A 231 -3.64 -24.43 -21.77
N ALA A 232 -3.38 -24.71 -20.49
CA ALA A 232 -3.30 -26.07 -19.95
C ALA A 232 -4.56 -26.90 -20.28
N ARG A 233 -5.67 -26.27 -20.67
CA ARG A 233 -6.81 -26.88 -21.38
C ARG A 233 -6.56 -27.07 -22.89
N LYS A 234 -5.48 -27.78 -23.24
CA LYS A 234 -5.13 -28.30 -24.59
C LYS A 234 -5.13 -27.28 -25.74
N LEU A 235 -3.96 -26.71 -26.01
CA LEU A 235 -3.60 -26.13 -27.31
C LEU A 235 -3.61 -27.19 -28.43
N THR A 236 -3.54 -26.74 -29.69
CA THR A 236 -3.36 -27.61 -30.85
C THR A 236 -1.88 -27.70 -31.28
N PRO A 237 -1.43 -28.80 -31.91
CA PRO A 237 0.00 -29.01 -32.26
C PRO A 237 0.59 -28.06 -33.32
N GLU A 238 -0.22 -27.17 -33.88
CA GLU A 238 0.22 -26.10 -34.77
C GLU A 238 0.51 -24.82 -33.97
N GLN A 239 -0.36 -24.47 -33.01
CA GLN A 239 -0.16 -23.36 -32.07
C GLN A 239 1.06 -23.61 -31.16
N GLU A 240 1.26 -24.84 -30.68
CA GLU A 240 2.43 -25.21 -29.87
C GLU A 240 3.76 -24.88 -30.59
N LYS A 241 3.83 -25.08 -31.92
CA LYS A 241 5.01 -24.79 -32.73
C LYS A 241 5.20 -23.30 -33.02
N GLU A 242 4.11 -22.56 -33.16
CA GLU A 242 4.16 -21.11 -33.36
C GLU A 242 4.61 -20.40 -32.06
N GLU A 243 4.14 -20.87 -30.91
CA GLU A 243 4.63 -20.43 -29.59
C GLU A 243 6.09 -20.85 -29.32
N GLU A 244 6.49 -22.09 -29.63
CA GLU A 244 7.88 -22.56 -29.52
C GLU A 244 8.83 -21.73 -30.39
N LYS A 245 8.43 -21.43 -31.63
CA LYS A 245 9.19 -20.59 -32.56
C LYS A 245 9.35 -19.16 -32.02
N ALA A 246 8.26 -18.52 -31.58
CA ALA A 246 8.30 -17.19 -30.97
C ALA A 246 9.15 -17.14 -29.68
N LEU A 247 9.14 -18.21 -28.89
CA LEU A 247 10.04 -18.37 -27.73
C LEU A 247 11.51 -18.41 -28.14
N SER A 248 11.85 -19.21 -29.16
CA SER A 248 13.23 -19.33 -29.64
C SER A 248 13.78 -18.03 -30.23
N GLU A 249 12.97 -17.29 -31.01
CA GLU A 249 13.34 -15.99 -31.59
C GLU A 249 13.58 -14.94 -30.48
N HIS A 250 12.71 -14.89 -29.47
CA HIS A 250 12.86 -14.00 -28.32
C HIS A 250 14.05 -14.39 -27.41
N GLU A 251 14.36 -15.68 -27.23
CA GLU A 251 15.54 -16.11 -26.47
C GLU A 251 16.84 -15.78 -27.22
N GLU A 252 16.86 -15.88 -28.54
CA GLU A 252 17.96 -15.38 -29.37
C GLU A 252 18.14 -13.85 -29.26
N GLU A 253 17.06 -13.06 -29.33
CA GLU A 253 17.15 -11.60 -29.15
C GLU A 253 17.64 -11.22 -27.75
N LYS A 254 17.11 -11.86 -26.72
CA LYS A 254 17.56 -11.70 -25.33
C LYS A 254 19.05 -11.99 -25.20
N LYS A 255 19.53 -13.12 -25.74
CA LYS A 255 20.96 -13.47 -25.72
C LYS A 255 21.81 -12.43 -26.44
N LYS A 256 21.37 -11.99 -27.64
CA LYS A 256 22.01 -10.91 -28.41
C LYS A 256 21.98 -9.55 -27.71
N PHE A 257 21.16 -9.36 -26.67
CA PHE A 257 21.12 -8.17 -25.82
C PHE A 257 22.01 -8.32 -24.57
N GLU A 258 21.95 -9.46 -23.88
CA GLU A 258 22.81 -9.77 -22.72
C GLU A 258 24.30 -9.76 -23.11
N GLU A 259 24.67 -10.35 -24.26
CA GLU A 259 26.03 -10.30 -24.81
C GLU A 259 26.53 -8.87 -25.13
N ARG A 260 25.61 -7.91 -25.38
CA ARG A 260 25.97 -6.47 -25.54
C ARG A 260 26.16 -5.76 -24.20
N GLN A 261 25.44 -6.16 -23.16
CA GLN A 261 25.58 -5.55 -21.82
C GLN A 261 26.85 -6.01 -21.11
N ASP A 262 27.16 -7.31 -21.15
CA ASP A 262 28.35 -7.85 -20.47
C ASP A 262 29.66 -7.34 -21.08
N GLY A 263 29.68 -7.01 -22.38
CA GLY A 263 30.82 -6.35 -23.03
C GLY A 263 31.12 -4.92 -22.55
N LEU A 264 30.24 -4.32 -21.74
CA LEU A 264 30.30 -2.92 -21.31
C LEU A 264 30.63 -2.72 -19.81
N ILE A 265 30.74 -3.79 -19.02
CA ILE A 265 30.88 -3.72 -17.56
C ILE A 265 32.30 -4.13 -17.09
N ARG A 266 32.96 -3.24 -16.35
CA ARG A 266 34.20 -3.54 -15.58
C ARG A 266 33.94 -3.45 -14.07
N ASP A 267 34.65 -4.27 -13.30
CA ASP A 267 34.38 -4.62 -11.89
C ASP A 267 34.06 -3.48 -10.90
N LYS A 268 33.00 -3.67 -10.10
CA LYS A 268 33.16 -4.12 -8.69
C LYS A 268 31.83 -4.46 -7.98
N PRO A 269 31.77 -5.51 -7.14
CA PRO A 269 30.57 -5.86 -6.38
C PRO A 269 30.28 -4.87 -5.23
N ALA A 270 29.07 -4.30 -5.23
CA ALA A 270 28.62 -3.38 -4.19
C ALA A 270 28.26 -4.08 -2.85
N LYS A 271 28.48 -3.40 -1.72
CA LYS A 271 28.15 -3.92 -0.38
C LYS A 271 26.63 -3.91 -0.13
N LYS A 272 26.10 -5.02 0.39
CA LYS A 272 24.69 -5.14 0.82
C LYS A 272 24.32 -4.04 1.83
N GLN A 273 23.40 -3.15 1.45
CA GLN A 273 22.76 -2.23 2.37
C GLN A 273 21.69 -2.92 3.23
N ARG A 274 21.24 -2.26 4.29
CA ARG A 274 20.18 -2.74 5.20
C ARG A 274 18.83 -2.13 4.76
N PRO A 275 17.70 -2.85 4.91
CA PRO A 275 16.40 -2.32 4.50
C PRO A 275 16.01 -1.05 5.30
N PRO A 276 15.27 -0.11 4.68
CA PRO A 276 14.85 1.12 5.33
C PRO A 276 13.83 0.90 6.45
N LYS A 277 13.68 1.89 7.34
CA LYS A 277 12.86 1.80 8.56
C LYS A 277 11.37 2.17 8.38
N ASN A 278 10.91 2.44 7.17
CA ASN A 278 9.53 2.83 6.92
C ASN A 278 8.61 1.60 6.86
N SER A 279 7.46 1.65 7.51
CA SER A 279 6.46 0.59 7.44
C SER A 279 5.88 0.53 6.02
N ALA A 280 6.03 -0.61 5.34
CA ALA A 280 5.56 -0.78 3.98
C ALA A 280 4.04 -0.54 3.88
N LEU A 281 3.65 0.37 2.98
CA LEU A 281 2.26 0.75 2.74
C LEU A 281 1.74 0.04 1.50
N MET A 282 0.53 -0.51 1.58
CA MET A 282 -0.24 -0.95 0.42
C MET A 282 -0.66 0.28 -0.39
N SER A 283 0.01 0.56 -1.51
CA SER A 283 -0.54 1.35 -2.61
C SER A 283 -0.08 0.72 -3.92
N GLY A 284 -1.00 0.62 -4.89
CA GLY A 284 -0.61 0.50 -6.29
C GLY A 284 0.24 1.69 -6.72
N ALA A 285 0.97 1.52 -7.82
CA ALA A 285 1.85 2.47 -8.51
C ALA A 285 1.77 3.94 -8.07
N LEU A 286 2.48 4.27 -6.99
CA LEU A 286 3.15 5.57 -6.91
C LEU A 286 4.64 5.27 -6.88
N GLY A 287 5.42 6.06 -7.61
CA GLY A 287 6.88 5.98 -7.60
C GLY A 287 7.44 6.39 -6.24
N GLN A 288 7.92 7.63 -6.12
CA GLN A 288 8.36 8.13 -4.81
C GLN A 288 7.13 8.47 -3.96
N LEU A 289 6.86 7.64 -2.94
CA LEU A 289 5.72 7.84 -2.03
C LEU A 289 5.66 9.29 -1.52
N PRO A 290 4.49 9.96 -1.58
CA PRO A 290 4.36 11.34 -1.14
C PRO A 290 4.71 11.47 0.34
N ALA A 291 5.16 12.67 0.75
CA ALA A 291 5.67 12.96 2.08
C ALA A 291 4.57 13.01 3.17
N GLY A 292 3.84 11.92 3.34
CA GLY A 292 2.76 11.71 4.29
C GLY A 292 2.83 10.33 4.92
N LYS A 293 2.19 10.14 6.08
CA LYS A 293 2.28 8.88 6.85
C LYS A 293 1.38 7.75 6.30
N GLY A 294 0.88 7.86 5.07
CA GLY A 294 -0.09 6.94 4.48
C GLY A 294 -1.53 7.48 4.36
N SER A 295 -1.69 8.79 4.58
CA SER A 295 -2.77 9.64 4.08
C SER A 295 -2.43 10.12 2.65
N ASN A 296 -3.45 10.50 1.88
CA ASN A 296 -3.32 11.09 0.52
C ASN A 296 -2.35 10.30 -0.38
N LEU A 297 -2.55 8.97 -0.43
CA LEU A 297 -1.74 8.01 -1.19
C LEU A 297 -2.13 7.90 -2.67
N ILE A 298 -3.03 8.76 -3.14
CA ILE A 298 -3.42 8.87 -4.54
C ILE A 298 -3.51 10.38 -4.83
N PRO A 299 -3.09 10.86 -6.01
CA PRO A 299 -3.45 12.22 -6.44
C PRO A 299 -4.97 12.45 -6.34
N PRO A 300 -5.40 13.73 -6.23
CA PRO A 300 -6.80 14.06 -6.45
C PRO A 300 -7.23 13.57 -7.85
N PRO A 301 -8.53 13.33 -8.10
CA PRO A 301 -9.01 13.17 -9.46
C PRO A 301 -8.64 14.43 -10.28
N PRO A 302 -8.37 14.29 -11.59
CA PRO A 302 -8.18 15.44 -12.49
C PRO A 302 -9.42 16.34 -12.46
N SER A 303 -9.22 17.65 -12.59
CA SER A 303 -10.33 18.62 -12.61
C SER A 303 -11.21 18.40 -13.84
N GLU A 304 -12.50 18.71 -13.74
CA GLU A 304 -13.44 18.53 -14.85
C GLU A 304 -13.03 19.34 -16.09
N ASP A 305 -12.47 20.54 -15.89
CA ASP A 305 -11.89 21.42 -16.92
C ASP A 305 -10.60 20.89 -17.58
N GLU A 306 -9.94 19.88 -17.02
CA GLU A 306 -8.72 19.31 -17.62
C GLU A 306 -9.10 18.51 -18.87
N PRO A 307 -8.35 18.55 -19.99
CA PRO A 307 -8.65 17.74 -21.17
C PRO A 307 -8.59 16.24 -20.87
N PHE A 308 -9.48 15.47 -21.49
CA PHE A 308 -9.44 14.00 -21.42
C PHE A 308 -8.21 13.43 -22.18
N PRO A 309 -7.71 12.23 -21.81
CA PRO A 309 -6.56 11.61 -22.48
C PRO A 309 -6.88 11.00 -23.86
N TRP A 310 -8.12 11.14 -24.33
CA TRP A 310 -8.63 10.72 -25.64
C TRP A 310 -9.16 11.92 -26.43
N LYS A 311 -9.39 11.74 -27.75
CA LYS A 311 -9.82 12.81 -28.68
C LYS A 311 -11.22 12.62 -29.26
N ASP A 312 -11.81 11.47 -28.99
CA ASP A 312 -13.16 11.05 -29.38
C ASP A 312 -14.11 11.27 -28.19
N LYS A 313 -15.20 10.50 -28.12
CA LYS A 313 -16.12 10.51 -26.97
C LYS A 313 -15.52 9.85 -25.71
N GLY A 314 -14.46 9.07 -25.85
CA GLY A 314 -13.88 8.23 -24.79
C GLY A 314 -14.41 6.79 -24.79
N PRO A 315 -13.82 5.94 -23.93
CA PRO A 315 -14.34 4.60 -23.67
C PRO A 315 -15.72 4.66 -22.99
N PRO A 316 -16.48 3.56 -23.03
CA PRO A 316 -17.58 3.33 -22.10
C PRO A 316 -17.04 2.95 -20.70
N ALA A 317 -17.94 2.96 -19.71
CA ALA A 317 -17.69 2.39 -18.39
C ALA A 317 -18.94 1.69 -17.84
N ALA A 318 -18.76 0.79 -16.87
CA ALA A 318 -19.85 0.07 -16.22
C ALA A 318 -19.71 0.10 -14.69
N ARG A 319 -20.79 0.46 -13.99
CA ARG A 319 -20.92 0.30 -12.53
C ARG A 319 -21.47 -1.10 -12.24
N ILE A 320 -20.68 -1.93 -11.58
CA ILE A 320 -21.00 -3.33 -11.31
C ILE A 320 -21.04 -3.57 -9.80
N ARG A 321 -22.12 -4.21 -9.34
CA ARG A 321 -22.28 -4.69 -7.96
C ARG A 321 -22.07 -6.19 -7.91
N MET A 322 -21.36 -6.65 -6.88
CA MET A 322 -21.00 -8.05 -6.72
C MET A 322 -20.93 -8.46 -5.24
N LYS A 323 -21.33 -9.70 -4.95
CA LYS A 323 -21.22 -10.32 -3.63
C LYS A 323 -20.36 -11.56 -3.70
N VAL A 324 -19.20 -11.48 -3.04
CA VAL A 324 -18.07 -12.39 -3.27
C VAL A 324 -17.57 -13.02 -1.96
N THR A 325 -16.94 -14.18 -2.08
CA THR A 325 -16.28 -14.86 -0.97
C THR A 325 -14.89 -14.28 -0.65
N SER A 326 -14.20 -14.88 0.32
CA SER A 326 -12.88 -14.46 0.75
C SER A 326 -11.80 -14.74 -0.30
N GLY A 327 -10.93 -13.77 -0.56
CA GLY A 327 -9.81 -13.91 -1.49
C GLY A 327 -10.06 -13.44 -2.92
N PHE A 328 -11.29 -13.06 -3.26
CA PHE A 328 -11.62 -12.38 -4.52
C PHE A 328 -10.94 -11.01 -4.63
N TYR A 329 -10.42 -10.69 -5.81
CA TYR A 329 -9.80 -9.41 -6.16
C TYR A 329 -10.61 -8.72 -7.25
N VAL A 330 -11.35 -7.66 -6.87
CA VAL A 330 -12.14 -6.86 -7.81
C VAL A 330 -11.25 -6.25 -8.91
N ARG A 331 -10.01 -5.89 -8.57
CA ARG A 331 -9.00 -5.42 -9.54
C ARG A 331 -8.68 -6.44 -10.63
N SER A 332 -8.55 -7.74 -10.31
CA SER A 332 -8.44 -8.78 -11.34
C SER A 332 -9.71 -8.84 -12.17
N PHE A 333 -10.88 -8.99 -11.54
CA PHE A 333 -12.17 -9.04 -12.26
C PHE A 333 -12.36 -7.89 -13.27
N CYS A 334 -11.97 -6.65 -12.93
CA CYS A 334 -12.02 -5.53 -13.86
C CYS A 334 -11.11 -5.73 -15.09
N HIS A 335 -9.88 -6.22 -14.90
CA HIS A 335 -8.96 -6.57 -15.97
C HIS A 335 -9.49 -7.75 -16.80
N ASP A 336 -9.85 -8.85 -16.14
CA ASP A 336 -10.38 -10.09 -16.71
C ASP A 336 -11.62 -9.81 -17.60
N LEU A 337 -12.51 -8.91 -17.16
CA LEU A 337 -13.72 -8.51 -17.88
C LEU A 337 -13.37 -7.72 -19.15
N GLY A 338 -12.37 -6.84 -19.09
CA GLY A 338 -11.83 -6.13 -20.26
C GLY A 338 -11.27 -7.10 -21.30
N VAL A 339 -10.54 -8.13 -20.87
CA VAL A 339 -10.00 -9.18 -21.74
C VAL A 339 -11.13 -10.01 -22.38
N LYS A 340 -12.19 -10.35 -21.64
CA LYS A 340 -13.34 -11.11 -22.18
C LYS A 340 -14.18 -10.35 -23.24
N VAL A 341 -14.07 -9.03 -23.33
CA VAL A 341 -14.68 -8.22 -24.41
C VAL A 341 -13.67 -7.82 -25.50
N ASP A 342 -12.56 -8.57 -25.61
CA ASP A 342 -11.40 -8.32 -26.48
C ASP A 342 -10.84 -6.89 -26.43
N SER A 343 -10.88 -6.29 -25.24
CA SER A 343 -10.32 -4.98 -24.97
C SER A 343 -9.35 -5.08 -23.78
N ALA A 344 -9.12 -3.94 -23.14
CA ALA A 344 -8.47 -3.83 -21.85
C ALA A 344 -9.40 -3.06 -20.90
N ALA A 345 -9.23 -3.21 -19.60
CA ALA A 345 -9.94 -2.39 -18.63
C ALA A 345 -9.16 -2.24 -17.33
N CYS A 346 -9.48 -1.20 -16.57
CA CYS A 346 -8.96 -0.96 -15.24
C CYS A 346 -10.07 -0.49 -14.27
N MET A 347 -9.83 -0.67 -12.98
CA MET A 347 -10.77 -0.28 -11.92
C MET A 347 -10.68 1.23 -11.65
N ALA A 348 -11.73 1.98 -11.98
CA ALA A 348 -11.82 3.43 -11.78
C ALA A 348 -12.29 3.80 -10.36
N GLU A 349 -13.24 3.03 -9.81
CA GLU A 349 -13.77 3.18 -8.45
C GLU A 349 -14.00 1.83 -7.78
N LEU A 350 -13.97 1.81 -6.44
CA LEU A 350 -14.35 0.66 -5.64
C LEU A 350 -14.91 1.11 -4.29
N GLU A 351 -16.08 0.63 -3.92
CA GLU A 351 -16.65 0.72 -2.58
C GLU A 351 -16.91 -0.68 -2.05
N ARG A 352 -16.44 -0.99 -0.83
CA ARG A 352 -16.93 -2.18 -0.09
C ARG A 352 -18.16 -1.78 0.71
N SER A 353 -19.33 -1.84 0.09
CA SER A 353 -20.59 -1.46 0.73
C SER A 353 -20.92 -2.34 1.93
N LYS A 354 -20.56 -3.64 1.91
CA LYS A 354 -20.84 -4.58 3.02
C LYS A 354 -19.69 -5.55 3.30
N GLN A 355 -19.46 -5.88 4.58
CA GLN A 355 -18.61 -7.00 5.00
C GLN A 355 -19.22 -7.69 6.23
N SER A 356 -19.61 -8.97 6.10
CA SER A 356 -20.40 -9.69 7.10
C SER A 356 -21.68 -8.91 7.46
N ASP A 357 -21.87 -8.58 8.75
CA ASP A 357 -23.04 -7.85 9.24
C ASP A 357 -22.92 -6.32 9.09
N PHE A 358 -21.73 -5.81 8.76
CA PHE A 358 -21.42 -4.38 8.74
C PHE A 358 -21.63 -3.77 7.35
N GLU A 359 -22.27 -2.60 7.29
CA GLU A 359 -22.71 -1.95 6.05
C GLU A 359 -22.55 -0.42 6.13
N VAL A 360 -21.99 0.19 5.07
CA VAL A 360 -21.78 1.65 4.95
C VAL A 360 -23.07 2.45 5.13
N ARG A 361 -22.99 3.71 5.58
CA ARG A 361 -24.15 4.61 5.70
C ARG A 361 -25.28 4.07 6.62
N THR A 362 -24.99 3.08 7.47
CA THR A 362 -25.91 2.52 8.48
C THR A 362 -25.33 2.65 9.89
N GLU A 363 -26.17 2.47 10.93
CA GLU A 363 -25.72 2.45 12.33
C GLU A 363 -24.66 1.38 12.65
N THR A 364 -24.45 0.39 11.78
CA THR A 364 -23.41 -0.64 11.98
C THR A 364 -22.00 -0.14 11.65
N CYS A 365 -21.86 0.96 10.91
CA CYS A 365 -20.59 1.46 10.40
C CYS A 365 -20.41 2.95 10.73
N LEU A 366 -19.38 3.29 11.51
CA LEU A 366 -19.04 4.67 11.85
C LEU A 366 -18.61 5.43 10.58
N GLU A 367 -19.15 6.61 10.33
CA GLU A 367 -18.68 7.42 9.21
C GLU A 367 -17.38 8.15 9.58
N TYR A 368 -16.42 8.22 8.65
CA TYR A 368 -15.10 8.83 8.97
C TYR A 368 -15.21 10.31 9.39
N ALA A 369 -16.24 11.01 8.91
CA ALA A 369 -16.55 12.38 9.34
C ALA A 369 -16.97 12.48 10.82
N ASP A 370 -17.61 11.46 11.40
CA ASP A 370 -17.95 11.43 12.83
C ASP A 370 -16.69 11.42 13.71
N LEU A 371 -15.69 10.64 13.29
CA LEU A 371 -14.41 10.49 14.01
C LEU A 371 -13.68 11.85 14.14
N LEU A 372 -13.84 12.74 13.15
CA LEU A 372 -13.23 14.07 13.13
C LEU A 372 -14.00 15.12 13.95
N GLN A 373 -15.28 14.88 14.26
CA GLN A 373 -16.13 15.81 15.04
C GLN A 373 -15.92 15.71 16.56
N GLY A 374 -15.09 14.77 17.03
CA GLY A 374 -14.74 14.62 18.45
C GLY A 374 -15.61 13.61 19.22
N GLN A 375 -15.22 13.38 20.48
CA GLN A 375 -15.72 12.26 21.30
C GLN A 375 -17.24 12.29 21.51
N ASP A 376 -17.86 13.46 21.58
CA ASP A 376 -19.30 13.58 21.82
C ASP A 376 -20.15 13.06 20.63
N VAL A 377 -19.58 13.02 19.42
CA VAL A 377 -20.23 12.50 18.21
C VAL A 377 -19.89 11.03 17.96
N TRP A 378 -18.60 10.66 17.95
CA TRP A 378 -18.22 9.27 17.66
C TRP A 378 -18.35 8.35 18.87
N GLY A 379 -18.23 8.87 20.09
CA GLY A 379 -18.20 8.10 21.34
C GLY A 379 -19.48 7.27 21.57
N PRO A 380 -20.69 7.87 21.52
CA PRO A 380 -21.94 7.13 21.65
C PRO A 380 -22.11 6.07 20.55
N LYS A 381 -21.77 6.39 19.30
CA LYS A 381 -21.86 5.49 18.13
C LYS A 381 -20.96 4.26 18.32
N VAL A 382 -19.68 4.46 18.65
CA VAL A 382 -18.72 3.38 18.91
C VAL A 382 -19.09 2.59 20.16
N SER A 383 -19.56 3.25 21.21
CA SER A 383 -20.01 2.57 22.44
C SER A 383 -21.19 1.63 22.17
N LYS A 384 -22.16 2.04 21.35
CA LYS A 384 -23.25 1.17 20.89
C LYS A 384 -22.72 -0.02 20.11
N MET A 385 -21.94 0.20 19.05
CA MET A 385 -21.37 -0.88 18.22
C MET A 385 -20.59 -1.92 19.05
N LEU A 386 -19.85 -1.49 20.08
CA LEU A 386 -19.10 -2.39 20.96
C LEU A 386 -19.98 -3.10 22.00
N ALA A 387 -21.10 -2.50 22.42
CA ALA A 387 -22.12 -3.15 23.25
C ALA A 387 -22.87 -4.21 22.45
N ASP A 388 -23.43 -3.86 21.29
CA ASP A 388 -24.12 -4.74 20.35
C ASP A 388 -23.21 -5.95 19.97
N TRP A 389 -21.92 -5.69 19.75
CA TRP A 389 -20.91 -6.72 19.53
C TRP A 389 -20.76 -7.68 20.72
N THR A 390 -20.73 -7.15 21.94
CA THR A 390 -20.52 -7.93 23.17
C THR A 390 -21.74 -8.77 23.52
N GLU A 391 -22.95 -8.25 23.28
CA GLU A 391 -24.21 -8.99 23.42
C GLU A 391 -24.30 -10.13 22.40
N LYS A 392 -23.97 -9.87 21.12
CA LYS A 392 -23.98 -10.90 20.06
C LYS A 392 -22.88 -11.95 20.23
N TYR A 393 -21.75 -11.59 20.86
CA TYR A 393 -20.56 -12.44 20.99
C TYR A 393 -19.92 -12.39 22.40
N PRO A 394 -20.61 -12.87 23.45
CA PRO A 394 -20.16 -12.72 24.84
C PRO A 394 -18.87 -13.47 25.18
N ASN A 395 -18.52 -14.50 24.40
CA ASN A 395 -17.25 -15.23 24.50
C ASN A 395 -16.23 -14.84 23.41
N GLY A 396 -16.48 -13.72 22.70
CA GLY A 396 -15.84 -13.39 21.43
C GLY A 396 -16.48 -14.11 20.23
N ALA A 397 -16.11 -13.69 19.02
CA ALA A 397 -16.66 -14.30 17.81
C ALA A 397 -16.24 -15.77 17.68
N PRO A 398 -17.09 -16.65 17.12
CA PRO A 398 -16.69 -17.98 16.70
C PRO A 398 -15.50 -17.88 15.76
N GLN A 399 -14.33 -18.34 16.21
CA GLN A 399 -13.25 -18.65 15.28
C GLN A 399 -13.72 -19.85 14.47
N GLN A 400 -14.01 -19.64 13.18
CA GLN A 400 -14.22 -20.76 12.27
C GLN A 400 -13.01 -21.70 12.39
N THR A 401 -13.28 -22.95 12.76
CA THR A 401 -12.25 -23.96 12.98
C THR A 401 -11.62 -24.31 11.65
N GLN A 402 -10.59 -23.55 11.25
CA GLN A 402 -9.89 -23.79 10.00
C GLN A 402 -9.38 -25.24 9.99
N LYS A 403 -10.02 -26.07 9.16
CA LYS A 403 -9.42 -27.28 8.58
C LYS A 403 -8.28 -26.85 7.65
N ARG A 404 -7.23 -26.25 8.22
CA ARG A 404 -5.96 -26.10 7.53
C ARG A 404 -5.49 -27.49 7.18
N ASN A 405 -5.25 -27.74 5.89
CA ASN A 405 -4.49 -28.88 5.45
C ASN A 405 -3.07 -28.76 6.02
N ASN A 406 -2.89 -29.33 7.23
CA ASN A 406 -1.73 -29.11 8.11
C ASN A 406 -0.41 -29.67 7.52
N HIS A 407 -0.52 -30.34 6.38
CA HIS A 407 0.50 -31.06 5.65
C HIS A 407 1.66 -30.17 5.15
N GLU A 408 1.39 -28.91 4.78
CA GLU A 408 2.45 -27.94 4.44
C GLU A 408 3.09 -27.29 5.66
N GLN A 409 2.30 -26.93 6.68
CA GLN A 409 2.82 -26.27 7.89
C GLN A 409 3.73 -27.21 8.70
N GLN A 410 3.41 -28.50 8.75
CA GLN A 410 4.32 -29.52 9.29
C GLN A 410 5.60 -29.68 8.46
N LYS A 411 5.53 -29.72 7.12
CA LYS A 411 6.72 -29.84 6.24
C LYS A 411 7.67 -28.65 6.40
N ASN A 412 7.16 -27.42 6.50
CA ASN A 412 8.00 -26.23 6.69
C ASN A 412 8.58 -26.13 8.12
N ASN A 413 7.84 -26.46 9.17
CA ASN A 413 8.40 -26.55 10.52
C ASN A 413 9.44 -27.68 10.64
N GLY A 414 9.23 -28.81 9.98
CA GLY A 414 10.21 -29.89 9.87
C GLY A 414 11.51 -29.45 9.20
N ARG A 415 11.41 -28.78 8.03
CA ARG A 415 12.59 -28.23 7.33
C ARG A 415 13.33 -27.16 8.14
N ASN A 416 12.63 -26.28 8.85
CA ASN A 416 13.27 -25.30 9.74
C ASN A 416 13.90 -25.95 10.98
N SER A 417 13.26 -26.97 11.56
CA SER A 417 13.83 -27.77 12.64
C SER A 417 15.13 -28.47 12.21
N GLN A 418 15.13 -29.13 11.04
CA GLN A 418 16.32 -29.75 10.47
C GLN A 418 17.41 -28.73 10.12
N LYS A 419 17.08 -27.58 9.50
CA LYS A 419 18.05 -26.51 9.22
C LYS A 419 18.65 -25.94 10.52
N LYS A 420 17.86 -25.78 11.57
CA LYS A 420 18.32 -25.28 12.88
C LYS A 420 19.24 -26.30 13.57
N ARG A 421 18.85 -27.58 13.65
CA ARG A 421 19.71 -28.66 14.18
C ARG A 421 21.01 -28.76 13.39
N LYS A 422 20.96 -28.81 12.06
CA LYS A 422 22.16 -28.87 11.19
C LYS A 422 23.08 -27.64 11.30
N TRP A 423 22.57 -26.49 11.75
CA TRP A 423 23.37 -25.30 12.07
C TRP A 423 23.98 -25.38 13.49
N GLU A 424 23.20 -25.87 14.46
CA GLU A 424 23.64 -26.08 15.84
C GLU A 424 24.72 -27.18 15.91
N ASP A 425 24.51 -28.33 15.28
CA ASP A 425 25.47 -29.44 15.14
C ASP A 425 26.80 -28.98 14.52
N ARG A 426 26.74 -28.22 13.41
CA ARG A 426 27.93 -27.68 12.73
C ARG A 426 28.68 -26.70 13.62
N ARG A 427 27.97 -25.78 14.29
CA ARG A 427 28.56 -24.84 15.26
C ARG A 427 29.18 -25.56 16.46
N GLN A 428 28.64 -26.71 16.87
CA GLN A 428 29.18 -27.54 17.94
C GLN A 428 30.44 -28.31 17.50
N GLN A 429 30.50 -28.75 16.25
CA GLN A 429 31.72 -29.28 15.61
C GLN A 429 32.81 -28.20 15.49
N ASP A 430 32.47 -26.99 15.06
CA ASP A 430 33.40 -25.85 14.95
C ASP A 430 33.96 -25.43 16.33
N PHE A 431 33.14 -25.50 17.39
CA PHE A 431 33.58 -25.23 18.75
C PHE A 431 34.51 -26.33 19.30
N ASN A 432 34.21 -27.60 19.01
CA ASN A 432 35.04 -28.72 19.43
C ASN A 432 36.36 -28.82 18.65
N SER A 433 36.39 -28.50 17.34
CA SER A 433 37.62 -28.41 16.57
C SER A 433 38.51 -27.25 17.05
N SER A 434 37.90 -26.11 17.41
CA SER A 434 38.59 -24.97 18.03
C SER A 434 39.17 -25.29 19.40
N LYS A 435 38.51 -26.13 20.22
CA LYS A 435 39.10 -26.68 21.44
C LYS A 435 40.24 -27.65 21.16
N LYS A 436 40.07 -28.58 20.21
CA LYS A 436 41.10 -29.59 19.89
C LYS A 436 42.40 -28.95 19.37
N ARG A 437 42.30 -27.83 18.64
CA ARG A 437 43.44 -26.99 18.22
C ARG A 437 44.11 -26.15 19.33
N ARG A 438 43.52 -26.07 20.53
CA ARG A 438 44.09 -25.35 21.69
C ARG A 438 44.81 -26.24 22.70
N ASN A 439 44.71 -27.56 22.56
CA ASN A 439 45.31 -28.54 23.46
C ASN A 439 46.53 -29.27 22.84
N SER A 440 47.11 -28.73 21.78
CA SER A 440 48.21 -29.36 21.02
C SER A 440 49.42 -28.44 20.84
N SER A 441 49.69 -27.56 21.81
CA SER A 441 50.88 -26.68 21.84
C SER A 441 51.35 -26.46 23.27
N SER A 442 51.80 -27.55 23.90
CA SER A 442 52.58 -27.54 25.13
C SER A 442 53.81 -28.41 24.91
N GLY A 443 54.94 -27.76 24.67
CA GLY A 443 56.27 -28.34 24.49
C GLY A 443 57.28 -27.27 24.89
N ASP A 444 58.33 -27.70 25.57
CA ASP A 444 59.15 -26.88 26.48
C ASP A 444 60.06 -25.87 25.78
N GLU A 445 60.39 -24.77 26.48
CA GLU A 445 61.79 -24.40 26.76
C GLU A 445 61.90 -23.34 27.87
N GLU A 446 63.13 -22.99 28.27
CA GLU A 446 63.50 -22.54 29.62
C GLU A 446 64.07 -21.10 29.71
N LYS A 447 64.01 -20.51 30.93
CA LYS A 447 64.87 -19.40 31.44
C LYS A 447 64.71 -18.02 30.72
N THR A 448 65.11 -16.86 31.27
CA THR A 448 65.80 -16.50 32.54
C THR A 448 65.29 -15.14 33.08
N VAL A 449 65.72 -14.73 34.30
CA VAL A 449 65.32 -13.49 35.00
C VAL A 449 66.50 -12.50 35.11
N LYS A 450 66.27 -11.18 34.95
CA LYS A 450 66.85 -10.07 35.76
C LYS A 450 66.31 -8.67 35.37
N ALA A 451 66.70 -7.64 36.12
CA ALA A 451 66.15 -6.27 36.10
C ALA A 451 67.25 -5.20 36.31
N ALA A 452 66.83 -3.93 36.48
CA ALA A 452 67.62 -2.70 36.79
C ALA A 452 68.29 -1.98 35.58
N LYS A 453 68.62 -0.66 35.60
CA LYS A 453 68.11 0.56 36.30
C LYS A 453 68.94 1.78 35.82
N THR A 454 68.38 3.01 35.81
CA THR A 454 69.10 4.33 35.72
C THR A 454 69.90 4.60 34.41
N GLU A 455 70.22 5.81 33.95
CA GLU A 455 69.76 7.21 34.20
C GLU A 455 69.97 8.05 32.90
N THR A 456 69.42 9.25 32.73
CA THR A 456 70.15 10.54 32.87
C THR A 456 69.18 11.73 32.60
N LYS A 457 69.48 12.92 33.15
CA LYS A 457 68.64 14.14 33.12
C LYS A 457 68.99 15.08 31.96
N GLN A 458 68.03 15.93 31.53
CA GLN A 458 68.10 17.40 31.72
C GLN A 458 66.78 18.12 31.42
N SER A 459 66.65 19.36 31.92
CA SER A 459 65.49 20.28 31.88
C SER A 459 66.07 21.73 31.82
N PRO A 460 65.35 22.86 32.04
CA PRO A 460 63.90 23.13 32.20
C PRO A 460 63.37 24.34 31.39
N GLY A 461 62.09 24.71 31.55
CA GLY A 461 61.56 26.02 31.12
C GLY A 461 60.04 26.22 31.28
N SER A 462 59.60 27.07 32.21
CA SER A 462 58.20 27.53 32.47
C SER A 462 58.25 28.66 33.52
N PRO A 463 57.36 29.70 33.53
CA PRO A 463 56.04 29.56 34.19
C PRO A 463 54.86 30.55 33.84
N LYS A 464 53.62 30.07 34.05
CA LYS A 464 52.45 30.72 34.76
C LYS A 464 51.79 32.08 34.35
N GLN A 465 50.44 32.01 34.29
CA GLN A 465 49.40 32.94 34.87
C GLN A 465 49.23 34.36 34.23
N ALA A 466 48.08 35.07 34.24
CA ALA A 466 46.71 34.88 34.80
C ALA A 466 45.60 35.58 33.93
N GLU A 467 44.32 35.52 34.34
CA GLU A 467 43.15 36.30 33.82
C GLU A 467 42.96 37.66 34.58
N PRO A 468 41.84 38.45 34.53
CA PRO A 468 40.61 38.44 33.70
C PRO A 468 40.03 39.83 33.23
N LYS A 469 38.83 39.81 32.61
CA LYS A 469 37.79 40.90 32.43
C LYS A 469 37.94 41.97 31.32
N GLY A 470 36.80 42.36 30.73
CA GLY A 470 36.51 43.75 30.29
C GLY A 470 35.89 43.93 28.88
N SER A 471 34.69 44.54 28.80
CA SER A 471 34.11 45.14 27.57
C SER A 471 34.36 46.66 27.55
N PRO A 472 34.23 47.37 26.39
CA PRO A 472 32.97 48.04 26.06
C PRO A 472 32.68 48.19 24.53
N VAL A 473 31.73 49.08 24.17
CA VAL A 473 31.16 49.31 22.82
C VAL A 473 31.35 50.78 22.38
N LYS A 474 31.52 51.03 21.07
CA LYS A 474 31.11 52.22 20.25
C LYS A 474 31.59 51.98 18.80
N GLU A 475 30.83 52.12 17.70
CA GLU A 475 29.96 53.16 17.09
C GLU A 475 30.58 53.66 15.75
N GLU A 476 29.74 54.24 14.89
CA GLU A 476 29.94 54.52 13.44
C GLU A 476 30.74 55.85 13.17
N PRO A 477 31.03 56.36 11.92
CA PRO A 477 30.07 56.47 10.79
C PRO A 477 30.56 56.56 9.31
N THR A 478 29.57 56.70 8.40
CA THR A 478 29.53 57.52 7.15
C THR A 478 30.04 57.06 5.75
N ALA A 479 29.09 57.18 4.80
CA ALA A 479 29.15 57.88 3.48
C ALA A 479 29.36 57.12 2.15
N SER A 480 28.63 57.59 1.13
CA SER A 480 28.66 57.19 -0.30
C SER A 480 29.02 58.38 -1.20
N PRO A 481 29.15 58.21 -2.54
CA PRO A 481 28.20 58.92 -3.42
C PRO A 481 27.79 58.19 -4.73
N LYS A 482 26.88 58.81 -5.50
CA LYS A 482 26.25 58.32 -6.76
C LYS A 482 26.79 59.01 -8.04
N LYS A 483 26.57 58.39 -9.21
CA LYS A 483 26.00 58.96 -10.47
C LYS A 483 25.86 57.83 -11.56
N GLN A 484 24.89 57.72 -12.49
CA GLN A 484 24.18 58.63 -13.43
C GLN A 484 25.08 59.26 -14.51
N GLU A 485 24.74 59.44 -15.80
CA GLU A 485 23.65 59.02 -16.72
C GLU A 485 24.15 59.36 -18.18
N SER A 486 23.54 59.24 -19.38
CA SER A 486 22.23 58.90 -20.00
C SER A 486 22.48 58.74 -21.54
N LYS A 487 21.61 58.66 -22.59
CA LYS A 487 20.16 58.48 -22.94
C LYS A 487 20.11 58.31 -24.50
N GLY A 488 19.03 57.81 -25.12
CA GLY A 488 18.89 57.88 -26.61
C GLY A 488 17.69 57.14 -27.25
N SER A 489 17.05 57.73 -28.28
CA SER A 489 15.94 57.17 -29.12
C SER A 489 15.78 58.04 -30.41
N PRO A 490 15.07 57.62 -31.49
CA PRO A 490 13.67 58.09 -31.69
C PRO A 490 12.69 57.27 -32.59
N LYS A 491 11.38 57.40 -32.28
CA LYS A 491 10.14 57.53 -33.12
C LYS A 491 9.95 56.83 -34.50
N GLY A 492 8.75 56.23 -34.66
CA GLY A 492 7.99 55.99 -35.91
C GLY A 492 6.50 55.70 -35.59
N SER A 493 5.51 55.95 -36.47
CA SER A 493 4.07 55.95 -36.07
C SER A 493 2.99 55.77 -37.17
N SER A 494 1.71 55.71 -36.72
CA SER A 494 0.41 55.73 -37.46
C SER A 494 -0.28 54.37 -37.70
N LYS A 495 -1.61 54.21 -37.81
CA LYS A 495 -2.80 55.06 -37.52
C LYS A 495 -4.09 54.18 -37.57
N GLY A 496 -5.20 54.60 -36.93
CA GLY A 496 -6.56 54.31 -37.44
C GLY A 496 -7.55 53.58 -36.50
N SER A 497 -8.73 54.18 -36.35
CA SER A 497 -9.99 53.56 -35.92
C SER A 497 -11.15 54.31 -36.60
N PRO A 498 -12.37 53.76 -36.65
CA PRO A 498 -13.52 54.56 -36.19
C PRO A 498 -14.55 53.75 -35.35
N LYS A 499 -15.62 54.43 -34.91
CA LYS A 499 -16.63 53.96 -33.94
C LYS A 499 -18.05 53.93 -34.52
N ALA A 500 -18.91 53.08 -33.94
CA ALA A 500 -20.34 53.33 -33.68
C ALA A 500 -20.69 52.61 -32.35
N LYS A 501 -21.57 53.02 -31.40
CA LYS A 501 -22.84 53.78 -31.38
C LYS A 501 -24.00 53.07 -32.10
N THR A 502 -25.25 52.96 -31.63
CA THR A 502 -26.00 53.30 -30.37
C THR A 502 -27.40 52.64 -30.48
N ALA A 503 -28.22 52.35 -29.45
CA ALA A 503 -28.12 52.41 -27.98
C ALA A 503 -29.29 51.59 -27.33
N THR A 504 -29.26 51.43 -25.99
CA THR A 504 -30.39 51.21 -25.05
C THR A 504 -31.62 50.37 -25.46
N LYS A 505 -31.91 49.33 -24.67
CA LYS A 505 -33.17 49.29 -23.90
C LYS A 505 -33.07 48.41 -22.65
N THR A 506 -34.02 48.59 -21.74
CA THR A 506 -34.37 47.73 -20.61
C THR A 506 -35.03 46.44 -21.08
N ASP A 507 -35.14 45.43 -20.22
CA ASP A 507 -36.41 45.13 -19.52
C ASP A 507 -36.15 44.14 -18.37
N ASP A 508 -36.86 44.30 -17.26
CA ASP A 508 -36.71 43.48 -16.04
C ASP A 508 -37.50 42.16 -16.14
N ALA A 509 -36.97 41.10 -15.51
CA ALA A 509 -37.69 39.85 -15.32
C ALA A 509 -37.23 39.15 -14.03
N GLU A 510 -37.90 39.45 -12.92
CA GLU A 510 -37.87 38.61 -11.73
C GLU A 510 -38.53 37.25 -12.05
N TRP A 511 -38.07 36.17 -11.41
CA TRP A 511 -38.89 34.98 -11.25
C TRP A 511 -38.64 34.31 -9.90
N GLU A 512 -39.64 34.40 -9.02
CA GLU A 512 -39.63 33.73 -7.72
C GLU A 512 -39.90 32.22 -7.86
N GLY A 513 -39.41 31.44 -6.89
CA GLY A 513 -39.66 29.99 -6.85
C GLY A 513 -40.79 29.60 -5.90
N ILE A 514 -41.61 28.65 -6.34
CA ILE A 514 -42.61 27.86 -5.58
C ILE A 514 -42.45 26.43 -6.14
N LYS A 515 -42.04 25.39 -5.38
CA LYS A 515 -42.73 24.70 -4.27
C LYS A 515 -44.08 24.06 -4.65
N ASP A 516 -44.04 22.78 -4.99
CA ASP A 516 -44.78 21.72 -4.28
C ASP A 516 -43.98 20.40 -4.40
#